data_AF-A0A660L3Q2-F1
#
_entry.id   AF-A0A660L3Q2-F1
#
_cell.length_a   1.000
_cell.length_b   1.000
_cell.length_c   1.000
_cell.angle_alpha   90.00
_cell.angle_beta   90.00
_cell.angle_gamma   90.00
#
_symmetry.space_group_name_H-M   'P 1'
#
loop_
_entity.id
_entity.type
_entity.pdbx_description
1 polymer ?
#
loop_
_entity_poly.entity_id
_entity_poly.type
_entity_poly.pdbx_seq_one_letter_code
_entity_poly.pdbx_strand_id
1 'polypeptide(L)'
;MLRIDENSGTLVAPQASGLVESPPDREELLGLITSSWDAFSAELGLSGIRLVAREPVPYVDLLGYDEPNQRVVVILVTGDTVEWQLGRALGAAADVASWDQERLREIEASLENVDGAQSPSLVLIAGGYDPRALTTIDWLASRHDVPVFAYTVAMVRFGNERLLTVRREPAEDSAPDVNAMLQHQGTTQREEEPAPAEPTS
;
A
#
# COMPACT_ATOMS: atom_id res chain seq x y z
N MET A 1 7.74 15.31 10.44
CA MET A 1 9.07 15.60 9.87
C MET A 1 9.41 17.07 10.13
N LEU A 2 10.61 17.38 10.66
CA LEU A 2 11.04 18.74 11.01
C LEU A 2 12.20 19.16 10.09
N ARG A 3 12.26 20.43 9.71
CA ARG A 3 13.37 20.99 8.90
C ARG A 3 14.38 21.65 9.82
N ILE A 4 15.67 21.41 9.60
CA ILE A 4 16.75 22.13 10.26
C ILE A 4 16.96 23.45 9.50
N ASP A 5 16.82 24.59 10.18
CA ASP A 5 17.25 25.87 9.65
C ASP A 5 18.75 26.04 9.90
N GLU A 6 19.57 25.90 8.86
CA GLU A 6 21.04 25.95 8.98
C GLU A 6 21.58 27.32 9.42
N ASN A 7 20.79 28.39 9.32
CA ASN A 7 21.20 29.72 9.77
C ASN A 7 20.94 29.94 11.27
N SER A 8 19.94 29.28 11.85
CA SER A 8 19.58 29.43 13.26
C SER A 8 19.88 28.18 14.10
N GLY A 9 20.20 27.05 13.47
CA GLY A 9 20.39 25.75 14.13
C GLY A 9 19.12 25.21 14.77
N THR A 10 17.95 25.77 14.45
CA THR A 10 16.68 25.41 15.09
C THR A 10 15.87 24.45 14.22
N LEU A 11 15.08 23.61 14.89
CA LEU A 11 14.06 22.79 14.24
C LEU A 11 12.84 23.67 13.98
N VAL A 12 12.60 23.96 12.70
CA VAL A 12 11.45 24.72 12.24
C VAL A 12 10.42 23.80 11.63
N ALA A 13 9.14 24.09 11.90
CA ALA A 13 8.04 23.48 11.18
C ALA A 13 8.28 23.71 9.67
N PRO A 14 8.13 22.68 8.82
CA PRO A 14 8.26 22.85 7.38
C PRO A 14 7.34 23.99 6.93
N GLN A 15 7.87 24.97 6.19
CA GLN A 15 7.02 25.93 5.50
C GLN A 15 6.20 25.09 4.50
N ALA A 16 4.91 24.93 4.74
CA ALA A 16 4.00 24.00 4.05
C ALA A 16 3.78 24.31 2.54
N SER A 17 4.62 25.14 1.92
CA SER A 17 4.47 25.60 0.54
C SER A 17 5.26 24.80 -0.51
N GLY A 18 5.91 23.70 -0.12
CA GLY A 18 6.71 22.86 -1.04
C GLY A 18 6.23 21.41 -1.18
N LEU A 19 5.65 20.83 -0.13
CA LEU A 19 5.03 19.51 -0.19
C LEU A 19 3.53 19.66 -0.38
N VAL A 20 3.07 19.50 -1.62
CA VAL A 20 1.67 19.20 -1.89
C VAL A 20 1.58 17.70 -2.02
N GLU A 21 1.06 17.06 -0.98
CA GLU A 21 0.61 15.68 -1.06
C GLU A 21 -0.75 15.69 -1.76
N SER A 22 -0.80 15.13 -2.96
CA SER A 22 -2.05 14.88 -3.66
C SER A 22 -2.02 13.48 -4.24
N PRO A 23 -3.11 12.71 -4.15
CA PRO A 23 -3.21 11.50 -4.95
C PRO A 23 -3.10 11.86 -6.44
N PRO A 24 -2.37 11.07 -7.25
CA PRO A 24 -2.40 11.21 -8.70
C PRO A 24 -3.83 11.02 -9.23
N ASP A 25 -4.13 11.64 -10.37
CA ASP A 25 -5.32 11.27 -11.12
C ASP A 25 -5.27 9.78 -11.52
N ARG A 26 -6.43 9.14 -11.69
CA ARG A 26 -6.51 7.71 -12.03
C ARG A 26 -5.74 7.39 -13.31
N GLU A 27 -5.92 8.19 -14.36
CA GLU A 27 -5.32 7.93 -15.67
C GLU A 27 -3.81 8.11 -15.62
N GLU A 28 -3.34 9.14 -14.91
CA GLU A 28 -1.92 9.32 -14.63
C GLU A 28 -1.33 8.11 -13.89
N LEU A 29 -1.96 7.68 -12.81
CA LEU A 29 -1.50 6.53 -12.03
C LEU A 29 -1.48 5.24 -12.85
N LEU A 30 -2.51 5.01 -13.68
CA LEU A 30 -2.52 3.87 -14.61
C LEU A 30 -1.37 3.92 -15.62
N GLY A 31 -1.09 5.08 -16.19
CA GLY A 31 0.04 5.27 -17.10
C GLY A 31 1.38 4.95 -16.42
N LEU A 32 1.57 5.41 -15.19
CA LEU A 32 2.79 5.14 -14.41
C LEU A 32 2.94 3.66 -14.07
N ILE A 33 1.88 3.03 -13.56
CA ILE A 33 1.89 1.60 -13.19
C ILE A 33 2.16 0.73 -14.42
N THR A 34 1.49 1.00 -15.54
CA THR A 34 1.63 0.18 -16.75
C THR A 34 2.99 0.30 -17.41
N SER A 35 3.57 1.51 -17.43
CA SER A 35 4.89 1.75 -18.00
C SER A 35 6.05 1.25 -17.13
N SER A 36 5.81 1.04 -15.83
CA SER A 36 6.83 0.72 -14.83
C SER A 36 6.43 -0.45 -13.94
N TRP A 37 5.71 -1.44 -14.48
CA TRP A 37 5.09 -2.51 -13.70
C TRP A 37 6.08 -3.28 -12.84
N ASP A 38 7.25 -3.65 -13.37
CA ASP A 38 8.23 -4.44 -12.63
C ASP A 38 8.75 -3.70 -11.39
N ALA A 39 9.02 -2.40 -11.53
CA ALA A 39 9.44 -1.56 -10.42
C ALA A 39 8.30 -1.37 -9.40
N PHE A 40 7.09 -1.14 -9.88
CA PHE A 40 5.93 -0.90 -9.04
C PHE A 40 5.52 -2.17 -8.26
N SER A 41 5.41 -3.31 -8.94
CA SER A 41 5.08 -4.59 -8.31
C SER A 41 6.13 -5.04 -7.30
N ALA A 42 7.43 -4.76 -7.54
CA ALA A 42 8.47 -4.99 -6.56
C ALA A 42 8.28 -4.16 -5.28
N GLU A 43 7.93 -2.87 -5.41
CA GLU A 43 7.63 -1.99 -4.26
C GLU A 43 6.44 -2.51 -3.43
N LEU A 44 5.43 -3.10 -4.08
CA LEU A 44 4.26 -3.67 -3.39
C LEU A 44 4.54 -5.04 -2.71
N GLY A 45 5.71 -5.64 -2.94
CA GLY A 45 5.99 -7.03 -2.57
C GLY A 45 5.27 -8.06 -3.45
N LEU A 46 4.90 -7.67 -4.68
CA LEU A 46 4.10 -8.43 -5.63
C LEU A 46 4.91 -8.88 -6.86
N SER A 47 6.23 -9.04 -6.73
CA SER A 47 7.15 -9.34 -7.85
C SER A 47 6.88 -10.68 -8.58
N GLY A 48 6.06 -11.56 -8.00
CA GLY A 48 5.59 -12.79 -8.66
C GLY A 48 4.43 -12.59 -9.63
N ILE A 49 3.86 -11.38 -9.69
CA ILE A 49 2.72 -11.04 -10.55
C ILE A 49 3.24 -10.33 -11.79
N ARG A 50 2.99 -10.91 -12.96
CA ARG A 50 3.28 -10.28 -14.25
C ARG A 50 2.05 -9.53 -14.76
N LEU A 51 2.22 -8.31 -15.26
CA LEU A 51 1.15 -7.60 -15.95
C LEU A 51 0.86 -8.25 -17.30
N VAL A 52 -0.41 -8.51 -17.55
CA VAL A 52 -0.89 -9.21 -18.75
C VAL A 52 -1.64 -8.26 -19.67
N ALA A 53 -2.56 -7.48 -19.12
CA ALA A 53 -3.38 -6.58 -19.91
C ALA A 53 -3.70 -5.29 -19.15
N ARG A 54 -3.85 -4.21 -19.93
CA ARG A 54 -4.45 -2.96 -19.48
C ARG A 54 -5.84 -2.85 -20.08
N GLU A 55 -6.83 -2.60 -19.22
CA GLU A 55 -8.23 -2.40 -19.60
C GLU A 55 -8.77 -3.49 -20.55
N PRO A 56 -8.60 -4.80 -20.21
CA PRO A 56 -8.97 -5.91 -21.10
C PRO A 56 -10.48 -5.96 -21.39
N VAL A 57 -11.29 -5.47 -20.45
CA VAL A 57 -12.74 -5.33 -20.54
C VAL A 57 -13.16 -4.08 -19.77
N PRO A 58 -14.39 -3.57 -19.97
CA PRO A 58 -14.92 -2.49 -19.14
C PRO A 58 -14.78 -2.78 -17.64
N TYR A 59 -14.44 -1.74 -16.88
CA TYR A 59 -14.32 -1.74 -15.41
C TYR A 59 -13.15 -2.51 -14.78
N VAL A 60 -12.45 -3.38 -15.53
CA VAL A 60 -11.17 -3.98 -15.13
C VAL A 60 -10.05 -3.05 -15.55
N ASP A 61 -9.29 -2.49 -14.62
CA ASP A 61 -8.22 -1.55 -14.97
C ASP A 61 -6.97 -2.26 -15.49
N LEU A 62 -6.52 -3.28 -14.76
CA LEU A 62 -5.32 -4.05 -15.08
C LEU A 62 -5.55 -5.52 -14.73
N LEU A 63 -4.98 -6.40 -15.55
CA LEU A 63 -4.97 -7.84 -15.34
C LEU A 63 -3.54 -8.32 -15.15
N GLY A 64 -3.29 -9.00 -14.04
CA GLY A 64 -2.03 -9.67 -13.74
C GLY A 64 -2.18 -11.19 -13.75
N TYR A 65 -1.05 -11.87 -13.86
CA TYR A 65 -0.94 -13.30 -13.70
C TYR A 65 0.08 -13.62 -12.60
N ASP A 66 -0.39 -14.28 -11.56
CA ASP A 66 0.42 -14.82 -10.48
C ASP A 66 0.76 -16.27 -10.86
N GLU A 67 1.84 -16.43 -11.61
CA GLU A 67 2.27 -17.72 -12.15
C GLU A 67 2.58 -18.76 -11.06
N PRO A 68 3.26 -18.42 -9.94
CA PRO A 68 3.49 -19.37 -8.85
C PRO A 68 2.21 -19.96 -8.26
N ASN A 69 1.12 -19.18 -8.19
CA ASN A 69 -0.16 -19.61 -7.66
C ASN A 69 -1.18 -19.97 -8.76
N GLN A 70 -0.77 -19.93 -10.03
CA GLN A 70 -1.61 -20.17 -11.20
C GLN A 70 -2.95 -19.44 -11.16
N ARG A 71 -2.95 -18.15 -10.77
CA ARG A 71 -4.19 -17.38 -10.62
C ARG A 71 -4.15 -16.05 -11.33
N VAL A 72 -5.33 -15.59 -11.74
CA VAL A 72 -5.50 -14.23 -12.27
C VAL A 72 -5.55 -13.23 -11.13
N VAL A 73 -4.99 -12.05 -11.36
CA VAL A 73 -5.00 -10.93 -10.42
C VAL A 73 -5.73 -9.77 -11.09
N VAL A 74 -6.82 -9.32 -10.47
CA VAL A 74 -7.54 -8.13 -10.90
C VAL A 74 -6.99 -6.95 -10.10
N ILE A 75 -6.35 -6.01 -10.79
CA ILE A 75 -5.72 -4.83 -10.18
C ILE A 75 -6.58 -3.62 -10.53
N LEU A 76 -7.14 -2.97 -9.53
CA LEU A 76 -8.02 -1.81 -9.66
C LEU A 76 -7.31 -0.58 -9.13
N VAL A 77 -7.31 0.46 -9.95
CA VAL A 77 -6.62 1.72 -9.69
C VAL A 77 -7.66 2.82 -9.59
N THR A 78 -7.62 3.51 -8.45
CA THR A 78 -8.39 4.71 -8.22
C THR A 78 -7.42 5.85 -7.92
N GLY A 79 -7.70 7.04 -8.46
CA GLY A 79 -6.87 8.21 -8.19
C GLY A 79 -7.01 8.63 -6.73
N ASP A 80 -8.20 9.10 -6.36
CA ASP A 80 -8.51 9.62 -5.03
C ASP A 80 -9.18 8.56 -4.12
N THR A 81 -9.92 9.03 -3.12
CA THR A 81 -10.74 8.20 -2.24
C THR A 81 -12.16 8.13 -2.79
N VAL A 82 -12.67 6.93 -3.09
CA VAL A 82 -14.05 6.76 -3.56
C VAL A 82 -14.77 5.74 -2.68
N GLU A 83 -15.92 6.13 -2.13
CA GLU A 83 -16.75 5.29 -1.25
C GLU A 83 -17.23 3.97 -1.89
N TRP A 84 -17.12 3.86 -3.23
CA TRP A 84 -17.64 2.74 -4.02
C TRP A 84 -16.57 1.83 -4.64
N GLN A 85 -15.29 2.01 -4.29
CA GLN A 85 -14.19 1.25 -4.92
C GLN A 85 -14.34 -0.25 -4.75
N LEU A 86 -14.73 -0.70 -3.55
CA LEU A 86 -14.82 -2.12 -3.25
C LEU A 86 -15.93 -2.80 -4.06
N GLY A 87 -17.10 -2.17 -4.20
CA GLY A 87 -18.19 -2.72 -5.00
C GLY A 87 -17.81 -2.87 -6.47
N ARG A 88 -17.13 -1.86 -7.03
CA ARG A 88 -16.60 -1.92 -8.40
C ARG A 88 -15.56 -3.04 -8.54
N ALA A 89 -14.62 -3.14 -7.60
CA ALA A 89 -13.58 -4.15 -7.63
C ALA A 89 -14.15 -5.58 -7.53
N LEU A 90 -15.14 -5.79 -6.65
CA LEU A 90 -15.84 -7.07 -6.54
C LEU A 90 -16.63 -7.41 -7.80
N GLY A 91 -17.26 -6.42 -8.44
CA GLY A 91 -17.94 -6.62 -9.72
C GLY A 91 -16.96 -7.02 -10.83
N ALA A 92 -15.82 -6.35 -10.91
CA ALA A 92 -14.75 -6.69 -11.85
C ALA A 92 -14.16 -8.08 -11.59
N ALA A 93 -13.94 -8.43 -10.32
CA ALA A 93 -13.50 -9.77 -9.92
C ALA A 93 -14.52 -10.85 -10.28
N ALA A 94 -15.81 -10.61 -10.04
CA ALA A 94 -16.87 -11.55 -10.37
C ALA A 94 -16.99 -11.78 -11.89
N ASP A 95 -16.82 -10.72 -12.69
CA ASP A 95 -16.78 -10.84 -14.15
C ASP A 95 -15.60 -11.71 -14.59
N VAL A 96 -14.39 -11.43 -14.11
CA VAL A 96 -13.19 -12.22 -14.42
C VAL A 96 -13.29 -13.66 -13.92
N ALA A 97 -13.89 -13.90 -12.75
CA ALA A 97 -14.13 -15.25 -12.21
C ALA A 97 -15.08 -16.07 -13.10
N SER A 98 -15.93 -15.40 -13.88
CA SER A 98 -16.87 -16.07 -14.80
C SER A 98 -16.24 -16.46 -16.13
N TRP A 99 -15.01 -16.02 -16.41
CA TRP A 99 -14.32 -16.33 -17.66
C TRP A 99 -13.90 -17.78 -17.71
N ASP A 100 -14.12 -18.41 -18.86
CA ASP A 100 -13.62 -19.74 -19.14
C ASP A 100 -12.18 -19.69 -19.69
N GLN A 101 -11.61 -20.88 -19.89
CA GLN A 101 -10.26 -21.03 -20.42
C GLN A 101 -10.10 -20.54 -21.86
N GLU A 102 -11.17 -20.46 -22.65
CA GLU A 102 -11.11 -19.89 -24.00
C GLU A 102 -10.96 -18.38 -23.91
N ARG A 103 -11.80 -17.74 -23.09
CA ARG A 103 -11.75 -16.30 -22.85
C ARG A 103 -10.42 -15.85 -22.26
N LEU A 104 -9.85 -16.59 -21.32
CA LEU A 104 -8.54 -16.28 -20.74
C LEU A 104 -7.43 -16.32 -21.80
N ARG A 105 -7.45 -17.31 -22.70
CA ARG A 105 -6.48 -17.43 -23.81
C ARG A 105 -6.63 -16.32 -24.86
N GLU A 106 -7.84 -15.81 -25.09
CA GLU A 106 -8.05 -14.64 -25.96
C GLU A 106 -7.37 -13.39 -25.41
N ILE A 107 -7.36 -13.22 -24.08
CA ILE A 107 -6.67 -12.09 -23.43
C ILE A 107 -5.16 -12.27 -23.52
N GLU A 108 -4.65 -13.45 -23.13
CA GLU A 108 -3.22 -13.76 -23.19
C GLU A 108 -2.99 -15.27 -23.14
N ALA A 109 -2.17 -15.80 -24.05
CA ALA A 109 -1.94 -17.24 -24.20
C ALA A 109 -1.38 -17.90 -22.92
N SER A 110 -0.56 -17.18 -22.16
CA SER A 110 0.03 -17.67 -20.91
C SER A 110 -0.98 -17.97 -19.78
N LEU A 111 -2.24 -17.54 -19.91
CA LEU A 111 -3.30 -17.77 -18.92
C LEU A 111 -3.94 -19.17 -19.03
N GLU A 112 -3.48 -20.03 -19.93
CA GLU A 112 -4.05 -21.37 -20.17
C GLU A 112 -4.03 -22.30 -18.95
N ASN A 113 -3.14 -22.03 -17.98
CA ASN A 113 -2.93 -22.88 -16.80
C ASN A 113 -3.60 -22.30 -15.54
N VAL A 114 -4.44 -21.28 -15.67
CA VAL A 114 -5.13 -20.65 -14.54
C VAL A 114 -6.05 -21.65 -13.83
N ASP A 115 -5.94 -21.71 -12.50
CA ASP A 115 -6.91 -22.36 -11.62
C ASP A 115 -8.10 -21.41 -11.37
N GLY A 116 -9.23 -21.71 -11.99
CA GLY A 116 -10.47 -20.94 -11.85
C GLY A 116 -11.07 -21.00 -10.44
N ALA A 117 -10.75 -22.00 -9.61
CA ALA A 117 -11.28 -22.11 -8.25
C ALA A 117 -10.60 -21.15 -7.26
N GLN A 118 -9.41 -20.66 -7.60
CA GLN A 118 -8.59 -19.76 -6.78
C GLN A 118 -8.42 -18.39 -7.45
N SER A 119 -9.20 -18.12 -8.50
CA SER A 119 -9.13 -16.90 -9.29
C SER A 119 -10.45 -16.11 -9.25
N PRO A 120 -10.40 -14.77 -9.31
CA PRO A 120 -9.21 -13.94 -9.24
C PRO A 120 -8.84 -13.56 -7.79
N SER A 121 -7.58 -13.16 -7.60
CA SER A 121 -7.19 -12.32 -6.46
C SER A 121 -7.35 -10.85 -6.79
N LEU A 122 -7.48 -10.01 -5.77
CA LEU A 122 -7.74 -8.58 -5.91
C LEU A 122 -6.58 -7.74 -5.38
N VAL A 123 -6.16 -6.76 -6.16
CA VAL A 123 -5.24 -5.70 -5.73
C VAL A 123 -5.93 -4.36 -5.92
N LEU A 124 -6.09 -3.60 -4.84
CA LEU A 124 -6.72 -2.29 -4.83
C LEU A 124 -5.63 -1.24 -4.60
N ILE A 125 -5.61 -0.20 -5.43
CA ILE A 125 -4.66 0.91 -5.35
C ILE A 125 -5.48 2.19 -5.37
N ALA A 126 -5.37 3.01 -4.32
CA ALA A 126 -6.18 4.21 -4.16
C ALA A 126 -5.47 5.32 -3.40
N GLY A 127 -5.91 6.57 -3.53
CA GLY A 127 -5.43 7.68 -2.70
C GLY A 127 -5.79 7.57 -1.22
N GLY A 128 -6.74 6.70 -0.88
CA GLY A 128 -7.21 6.45 0.47
C GLY A 128 -8.43 5.52 0.47
N TYR A 129 -8.77 4.98 1.64
CA TYR A 129 -9.93 4.12 1.84
C TYR A 129 -10.80 4.61 2.99
N ASP A 130 -12.11 4.49 2.83
CA ASP A 130 -13.04 4.64 3.94
C ASP A 130 -12.88 3.47 4.94
N PRO A 131 -12.97 3.70 6.27
CA PRO A 131 -12.85 2.64 7.27
C PRO A 131 -13.80 1.46 7.08
N ARG A 132 -15.00 1.67 6.51
CA ARG A 132 -15.93 0.58 6.21
C ARG A 132 -15.42 -0.28 5.07
N ALA A 133 -14.75 0.30 4.07
CA ALA A 133 -14.13 -0.46 3.00
C ALA A 133 -13.03 -1.37 3.56
N LEU A 134 -12.16 -0.84 4.43
CA LEU A 134 -11.11 -1.63 5.09
C LEU A 134 -11.69 -2.74 5.97
N THR A 135 -12.72 -2.43 6.75
CA THR A 135 -13.43 -3.44 7.57
C THR A 135 -14.05 -4.54 6.71
N THR A 136 -14.57 -4.19 5.53
CA THR A 136 -15.15 -5.16 4.60
C THR A 136 -14.08 -6.03 3.96
N ILE A 137 -12.93 -5.45 3.60
CA ILE A 137 -11.76 -6.19 3.08
C ILE A 137 -11.27 -7.21 4.10
N ASP A 138 -11.13 -6.80 5.37
CA ASP A 138 -10.74 -7.69 6.46
C ASP A 138 -11.77 -8.81 6.68
N TRP A 139 -13.06 -8.51 6.63
CA TRP A 139 -14.12 -9.51 6.72
C TRP A 139 -14.08 -10.51 5.56
N LEU A 140 -13.87 -10.05 4.32
CA LEU A 140 -13.75 -10.91 3.14
C LEU A 140 -12.53 -11.84 3.24
N ALA A 141 -11.38 -11.31 3.65
CA ALA A 141 -10.17 -12.11 3.82
C ALA A 141 -10.33 -13.14 4.96
N SER A 142 -10.82 -12.72 6.13
CA SER A 142 -10.88 -13.57 7.33
C SER A 142 -12.02 -14.60 7.33
N ARG A 143 -13.13 -14.34 6.63
CA ARG A 143 -14.33 -15.21 6.65
C ARG A 143 -14.63 -15.91 5.34
N HIS A 144 -14.15 -15.37 4.22
CA HIS A 144 -14.52 -15.84 2.88
C HIS A 144 -13.32 -16.29 2.03
N ASP A 145 -12.11 -16.23 2.59
CA ASP A 145 -10.87 -16.62 1.91
C ASP A 145 -10.71 -15.91 0.55
N VAL A 146 -11.18 -14.66 0.47
CA VAL A 146 -11.04 -13.83 -0.73
C VAL A 146 -9.75 -13.02 -0.59
N PRO A 147 -8.70 -13.32 -1.37
CA PRO A 147 -7.44 -12.61 -1.27
C PRO A 147 -7.57 -11.19 -1.85
N VAL A 148 -7.66 -10.20 -0.96
CA VAL A 148 -7.71 -8.78 -1.31
C VAL A 148 -6.51 -8.07 -0.68
N PHE A 149 -5.71 -7.42 -1.51
CA PHE A 149 -4.58 -6.59 -1.10
C PHE A 149 -4.91 -5.13 -1.37
N ALA A 150 -4.91 -4.29 -0.34
CA ALA A 150 -5.19 -2.87 -0.47
C ALA A 150 -3.92 -2.05 -0.26
N TYR A 151 -3.72 -1.07 -1.14
CA TYR A 151 -2.59 -0.15 -1.08
C TYR A 151 -3.09 1.29 -1.21
N THR A 152 -2.64 2.14 -0.31
CA THR A 152 -2.80 3.59 -0.39
C THR A 152 -1.59 4.21 -1.05
N VAL A 153 -1.83 5.10 -2.01
CA VAL A 153 -0.78 5.83 -2.71
C VAL A 153 -0.91 7.34 -2.51
N ALA A 154 0.21 8.01 -2.34
CA ALA A 154 0.27 9.47 -2.31
C ALA A 154 1.49 9.95 -3.09
N MET A 155 1.36 11.11 -3.71
CA MET A 155 2.45 11.67 -4.50
C MET A 155 2.96 12.95 -3.84
N VAL A 156 4.28 13.00 -3.69
CA VAL A 156 5.00 14.12 -3.09
C VAL A 156 5.87 14.76 -4.16
N ARG A 157 5.88 16.10 -4.22
CA ARG A 157 6.83 16.84 -5.05
C ARG A 157 8.04 17.26 -4.23
N PHE A 158 9.23 16.96 -4.73
CA PHE A 158 10.50 17.37 -4.11
C PHE A 158 11.40 18.02 -5.16
N GLY A 159 11.49 19.36 -5.15
CA GLY A 159 12.18 20.10 -6.21
C GLY A 159 11.56 19.85 -7.59
N ASN A 160 12.34 19.27 -8.50
CA ASN A 160 11.89 18.89 -9.85
C ASN A 160 11.42 17.43 -9.95
N GLU A 161 11.47 16.67 -8.85
CA GLU A 161 11.09 15.26 -8.82
C GLU A 161 9.68 15.06 -8.24
N ARG A 162 9.05 13.97 -8.67
CA ARG A 162 7.79 13.48 -8.12
C ARG A 162 8.04 12.09 -7.57
N LEU A 163 7.74 11.92 -6.30
CA LEU A 163 7.91 10.67 -5.58
C LEU A 163 6.52 10.06 -5.34
N LEU A 164 6.36 8.79 -5.69
CA LEU A 164 5.18 8.02 -5.35
C LEU A 164 5.48 7.27 -4.05
N THR A 165 4.64 7.47 -3.05
CA THR A 165 4.67 6.71 -1.80
C THR A 165 3.56 5.67 -1.85
N VAL A 166 3.84 4.47 -1.36
CA VAL A 166 2.86 3.40 -1.28
C VAL A 166 2.85 2.82 0.13
N ARG A 167 1.65 2.54 0.66
CA ARG A 167 1.46 1.92 1.96
C ARG A 167 0.42 0.82 1.85
N ARG A 168 0.66 -0.32 2.49
CA ARG A 168 -0.32 -1.41 2.58
C ARG A 168 -1.39 -1.07 3.62
N GLU A 169 -2.63 -1.45 3.32
CA GLU A 169 -3.79 -1.25 4.18
C GLU A 169 -4.44 -2.58 4.61
N PRO A 170 -5.01 -2.67 5.84
CA PRO A 170 -4.85 -1.69 6.91
C PRO A 170 -3.37 -1.55 7.29
N ALA A 171 -2.93 -0.34 7.63
CA ALA A 171 -1.59 -0.15 8.13
C ALA A 171 -1.35 -1.14 9.29
N GLU A 172 -0.32 -1.99 9.17
CA GLU A 172 0.13 -2.77 10.31
C GLU A 172 0.40 -1.77 11.43
N ASP A 173 -0.18 -1.98 12.62
CA ASP A 173 0.00 -1.11 13.79
C ASP A 173 1.51 -0.94 14.04
N SER A 174 2.10 0.08 13.42
CA SER A 174 3.31 0.71 13.91
C SER A 174 2.84 1.52 15.09
N ALA A 175 2.52 0.84 16.19
CA ALA A 175 2.41 1.49 17.48
C ALA A 175 3.69 2.33 17.63
N PRO A 176 3.60 3.65 17.89
CA PRO A 176 4.78 4.35 18.35
C PRO A 176 5.22 3.59 19.60
N ASP A 177 6.41 3.00 19.57
CA ASP A 177 6.95 2.31 20.73
C ASP A 177 7.34 3.36 21.78
N VAL A 178 6.32 3.85 22.50
CA VAL A 178 6.46 4.79 23.62
C VAL A 178 7.34 4.15 24.70
N ASN A 179 7.40 2.81 24.79
CA ASN A 179 8.29 2.10 25.70
C ASN A 179 9.77 2.19 25.26
N ALA A 180 10.09 2.08 23.97
CA ALA A 180 11.44 2.34 23.47
C ALA A 180 11.87 3.81 23.70
N MET A 181 10.92 4.75 23.60
CA MET A 181 11.18 6.18 23.83
C MET A 181 11.41 6.51 25.31
N LEU A 182 10.75 5.80 26.23
CA LEU A 182 10.92 5.97 27.69
C LEU A 182 12.15 5.24 28.23
N GLN A 183 12.57 4.13 27.62
CA GLN A 183 13.76 3.38 28.07
C GLN A 183 15.08 4.10 27.77
N HIS A 184 15.15 4.97 26.76
CA HIS A 184 16.35 5.76 26.48
C HIS A 184 16.48 7.06 27.31
N GLN A 185 15.44 7.46 28.06
CA GLN A 185 15.53 8.61 28.99
C GLN A 185 15.94 8.21 30.41
N GLY A 186 16.11 6.90 30.70
CA GLY A 186 16.44 6.39 32.04
C GLY A 186 17.94 6.28 32.37
N THR A 187 18.86 6.57 31.45
CA THR A 187 20.31 6.27 31.63
C THR A 187 21.24 7.46 31.82
N THR A 188 20.73 8.65 32.14
CA THR A 188 21.57 9.78 32.57
C THR A 188 21.08 10.34 33.90
N GLN A 189 21.54 9.72 34.98
CA GLN A 189 22.12 10.36 36.18
C GLN A 189 22.19 9.34 37.33
N ARG A 190 23.36 8.72 37.50
CA ARG A 190 23.81 8.22 38.80
C ARG A 190 25.15 8.91 39.07
N GLU A 191 25.05 10.18 39.48
CA GLU A 191 26.16 10.85 40.15
C GLU A 191 26.09 10.54 41.65
N GLU A 192 27.28 10.44 42.22
CA GLU A 192 27.63 9.88 43.52
C GLU A 192 27.00 10.63 44.71
N GLU A 193 26.62 9.88 45.75
CA GLU A 193 26.37 10.45 47.09
C GLU A 193 27.20 9.67 48.14
N PRO A 194 27.96 10.36 49.03
CA PRO A 194 28.98 9.74 49.86
C PRO A 194 28.42 9.16 51.17
N ALA A 195 29.18 8.23 51.76
CA ALA A 195 28.83 7.48 52.97
C ALA A 195 28.65 8.37 54.23
N PRO A 196 27.70 8.05 55.13
CA PRO A 196 27.63 8.71 56.44
C PRO A 196 28.43 7.94 57.51
N ALA A 197 29.07 8.72 58.38
CA ALA A 197 29.88 8.31 59.51
C ALA A 197 29.06 7.79 60.71
N GLU A 198 29.66 6.88 61.48
CA GLU A 198 29.16 6.32 62.75
C GLU A 198 28.94 7.41 63.82
N PRO A 199 27.92 7.28 64.69
CA PRO A 199 27.84 8.06 65.91
C PRO A 199 28.48 7.30 67.08
N THR A 200 29.30 8.05 67.81
CA THR A 200 29.87 7.72 69.12
C THR A 200 28.83 7.97 70.22
N SER A 201 28.59 6.95 71.06
CA SER A 201 28.40 6.95 72.53
C SER A 201 27.45 5.85 72.98
#